data_AF-A0A972SHC7-F1
#
_entry.id   AF-A0A972SHC7-F1
#
_cell.length_a   1.000
_cell.length_b   1.000
_cell.length_c   1.000
_cell.angle_alpha   90.00
_cell.angle_beta   90.00
_cell.angle_gamma   90.00
#
_symmetry.space_group_name_H-M   'P 1'
#
loop_
_entity.id
_entity.type
_entity.pdbx_description
1 polymer ?
#
loop_
_entity_poly.entity_id
_entity_poly.type
_entity_poly.pdbx_seq_one_letter_code
_entity_poly.pdbx_strand_id
1 'polypeptide(L)'
;MPRRNRPTREEQNTLRRAFYERVSQGDMTIPEAMKAMRKMTGLTQAEFAAHRGVSRRVIQDIERGTGNPTVDSLNSVAKLFGLQVGFVPIRRNEPVSPTSN
;
A
#
# COMPACT_ATOMS: atom_id res chain seq x y z
N MET A 1 -22.78 10.17 0.52
CA MET A 1 -21.57 9.42 0.11
C MET A 1 -21.76 9.01 -1.34
N PRO A 2 -20.90 9.41 -2.29
CA PRO A 2 -21.07 8.99 -3.68
C PRO A 2 -21.00 7.47 -3.76
N ARG A 3 -21.91 6.86 -4.51
CA ARG A 3 -21.95 5.41 -4.75
C ARG A 3 -20.65 5.01 -5.44
N ARG A 4 -19.75 4.38 -4.69
CA ARG A 4 -18.47 3.91 -5.22
C ARG A 4 -18.78 2.72 -6.12
N ASN A 5 -18.74 2.91 -7.44
CA ASN A 5 -18.89 1.81 -8.40
C ASN A 5 -17.86 0.74 -8.03
N ARG A 6 -18.36 -0.47 -7.75
CA ARG A 6 -17.53 -1.61 -7.40
C ARG A 6 -16.89 -2.10 -8.71
N PRO A 7 -15.55 -2.11 -8.81
CA PRO A 7 -14.89 -2.59 -10.02
C PRO A 7 -15.30 -4.03 -10.32
N THR A 8 -15.34 -4.39 -11.61
CA THR A 8 -15.65 -5.76 -12.05
C THR A 8 -14.62 -6.75 -11.51
N ARG A 9 -14.90 -8.06 -11.57
CA ARG A 9 -13.93 -9.08 -11.15
C ARG A 9 -12.61 -8.98 -11.93
N GLU A 10 -12.70 -8.70 -13.23
CA GLU A 10 -11.53 -8.52 -14.09
C GLU A 10 -10.75 -7.26 -13.75
N GLU A 11 -11.42 -6.13 -13.56
CA GLU A 11 -10.78 -4.88 -13.11
C GLU A 11 -10.10 -5.06 -11.75
N GLN A 12 -10.76 -5.77 -10.81
CA GLN A 12 -10.16 -6.09 -9.51
C GLN A 12 -8.91 -6.95 -9.64
N ASN A 13 -8.92 -7.95 -10.53
CA ASN A 13 -7.76 -8.80 -10.79
C ASN A 13 -6.60 -7.99 -11.40
N THR A 14 -6.89 -7.12 -12.37
CA THR A 14 -5.89 -6.24 -12.99
C THR A 14 -5.28 -5.29 -11.98
N LEU A 15 -6.10 -4.64 -11.14
CA LEU A 15 -5.63 -3.74 -10.10
C LEU A 15 -4.77 -4.46 -9.05
N ARG A 16 -5.16 -5.69 -8.67
CA ARG A 16 -4.36 -6.53 -7.76
C ARG A 16 -3.01 -6.89 -8.37
N ARG A 17 -2.99 -7.32 -9.63
CA ARG A 17 -1.75 -7.68 -10.33
C ARG A 17 -0.80 -6.48 -10.40
N ALA A 18 -1.29 -5.32 -10.84
CA ALA A 18 -0.49 -4.10 -10.93
C ALA A 18 0.06 -3.66 -9.55
N PHE A 19 -0.72 -3.82 -8.49
CA PHE A 19 -0.26 -3.56 -7.13
C PHE A 19 0.91 -4.46 -6.72
N TYR A 20 0.79 -5.79 -6.91
CA TYR A 20 1.86 -6.72 -6.52
C TYR A 20 3.12 -6.52 -7.36
N GLU A 21 2.99 -6.22 -8.65
CA GLU A 21 4.13 -5.89 -9.51
C GLU A 21 4.89 -4.67 -8.96
N ARG A 22 4.18 -3.55 -8.69
CA ARG A 22 4.82 -2.34 -8.14
C ARG A 22 5.46 -2.56 -6.76
N VAL A 23 4.81 -3.32 -5.88
CA VAL A 23 5.39 -3.67 -4.57
C VAL A 23 6.67 -4.49 -4.77
N SER A 24 6.68 -5.48 -5.66
CA SER A 24 7.86 -6.31 -5.93
C SER A 24 9.04 -5.54 -6.51
N GLN A 25 8.77 -4.46 -7.26
CA GLN A 25 9.81 -3.62 -7.87
C GLN A 25 10.40 -2.58 -6.91
N GLY A 26 9.78 -2.40 -5.73
CA GLY A 26 10.12 -1.34 -4.78
C GLY A 26 9.57 0.03 -5.18
N ASP A 27 8.58 0.08 -6.08
CA ASP A 27 8.03 1.32 -6.66
C ASP A 27 6.90 1.93 -5.81
N MET A 28 6.78 1.50 -4.56
CA MET A 28 5.80 2.01 -3.60
C MET A 28 6.43 2.19 -2.24
N THR A 29 6.16 3.34 -1.64
CA THR A 29 6.47 3.58 -0.23
C THR A 29 5.50 2.81 0.67
N ILE A 30 5.90 2.58 1.93
CA ILE A 30 5.04 1.93 2.94
C ILE A 30 3.67 2.63 3.08
N PRO A 31 3.57 3.97 3.16
CA PRO A 31 2.29 4.66 3.25
C PRO A 31 1.37 4.41 2.05
N GLU A 32 1.92 4.41 0.84
CA GLU A 32 1.17 4.16 -0.39
C GLU A 32 0.66 2.73 -0.45
N ALA A 33 1.53 1.76 -0.15
CA ALA A 33 1.17 0.35 -0.11
C ALA A 33 0.07 0.10 0.94
N MET A 34 0.20 0.67 2.14
CA MET A 34 -0.80 0.52 3.21
C MET A 34 -2.17 1.06 2.80
N LYS A 35 -2.19 2.26 2.22
CA LYS A 35 -3.42 2.91 1.76
C LYS A 35 -4.07 2.13 0.62
N ALA A 36 -3.27 1.57 -0.30
CA ALA A 36 -3.77 0.74 -1.39
C ALA A 36 -4.39 -0.56 -0.86
N MET A 37 -3.68 -1.28 0.01
CA MET A 37 -4.17 -2.49 0.69
C MET A 37 -5.51 -2.24 1.38
N ARG A 38 -5.62 -1.17 2.18
CA ARG A 38 -6.91 -0.83 2.80
C ARG A 38 -8.00 -0.56 1.77
N LYS A 39 -7.72 0.25 0.74
CA LYS A 39 -8.72 0.57 -0.29
C LYS A 39 -9.24 -0.67 -1.03
N MET A 40 -8.42 -1.72 -1.20
CA MET A 40 -8.83 -2.99 -1.81
C MET A 40 -9.85 -3.76 -0.95
N THR A 41 -9.79 -3.63 0.38
CA THR A 41 -10.78 -4.23 1.29
C THR A 41 -12.13 -3.52 1.25
N GLY A 42 -12.18 -2.30 0.73
CA GLY A 42 -13.36 -1.44 0.81
C GLY A 42 -13.58 -0.78 2.18
N LEU A 43 -12.73 -1.08 3.18
CA LEU A 43 -12.89 -0.61 4.55
C LEU A 43 -12.41 0.83 4.75
N THR A 44 -13.08 1.52 5.67
CA THR A 44 -12.60 2.78 6.27
C THR A 44 -11.33 2.53 7.11
N GLN A 45 -10.63 3.60 7.48
CA GLN A 45 -9.46 3.47 8.36
C GLN A 45 -9.83 2.85 9.73
N ALA A 46 -11.00 3.17 10.27
CA ALA A 46 -11.46 2.64 11.55
C ALA A 46 -11.75 1.14 11.47
N GLU A 47 -12.50 0.71 10.44
CA GLU A 47 -12.82 -0.70 10.22
C GLU A 47 -11.57 -1.53 9.91
N PHE A 48 -10.66 -0.99 9.09
CA PHE A 48 -9.40 -1.67 8.78
C PHE A 48 -8.53 -1.80 10.02
N ALA A 49 -8.44 -0.75 10.84
CA ALA A 49 -7.70 -0.79 12.10
C ALA A 49 -8.28 -1.84 13.07
N ALA A 50 -9.61 -1.86 13.25
CA ALA A 50 -10.28 -2.86 14.05
C ALA A 50 -10.04 -4.28 13.53
N HIS A 51 -10.12 -4.48 12.21
CA HIS A 51 -9.85 -5.76 11.56
C HIS A 51 -8.39 -6.22 11.71
N ARG A 52 -7.44 -5.29 11.87
CA ARG A 52 -6.02 -5.59 12.11
C ARG A 52 -5.61 -5.61 13.58
N GLY A 53 -6.52 -5.31 14.51
CA GLY A 53 -6.21 -5.25 15.94
C GLY A 53 -5.30 -4.09 16.34
N VAL A 54 -5.34 -2.98 15.59
CA VAL A 54 -4.57 -1.76 15.88
C VAL A 54 -5.49 -0.55 16.05
N SER A 55 -4.97 0.54 16.61
CA SER A 55 -5.76 1.77 16.72
C SER A 55 -5.93 2.44 15.35
N ARG A 56 -7.06 3.15 15.17
CA ARG A 56 -7.27 3.98 13.97
C ARG A 56 -6.11 4.97 13.74
N ARG A 57 -5.55 5.50 14.82
CA ARG A 57 -4.42 6.45 14.76
C ARG A 57 -3.18 5.82 14.15
N VAL A 58 -2.87 4.56 14.48
CA VAL A 58 -1.75 3.83 13.87
C VAL A 58 -1.93 3.72 12.36
N ILE A 59 -3.11 3.31 11.88
CA ILE A 59 -3.38 3.26 10.42
C ILE A 59 -3.27 4.65 9.78
N GLN A 60 -3.82 5.68 10.43
CA GLN A 60 -3.76 7.05 9.92
C GLN A 60 -2.32 7.56 9.80
N ASP A 61 -1.50 7.34 10.82
CA ASP A 61 -0.12 7.83 10.87
C ASP A 61 0.72 7.09 9.82
N ILE A 62 0.57 5.75 9.70
CA ILE A 62 1.22 4.95 8.65
C ILE A 62 0.83 5.46 7.25
N GLU A 63 -0.46 5.68 6.97
CA GLU A 63 -0.93 6.15 5.65
C GLU A 63 -0.49 7.58 5.31
N ARG A 64 -0.12 8.38 6.32
CA ARG A 64 0.44 9.72 6.14
C ARG A 64 1.96 9.72 5.99
N GLY A 65 2.63 8.57 6.18
CA GLY A 65 4.08 8.54 6.28
C GLY A 65 4.61 9.26 7.52
N THR A 66 3.78 9.34 8.56
CA THR A 66 4.11 9.97 9.83
C THR A 66 4.21 8.92 10.93
N GLY A 67 4.93 9.22 12.00
CA GLY A 67 5.18 8.29 13.09
C GLY A 67 6.31 7.29 12.78
N ASN A 68 6.51 6.34 13.69
CA ASN A 68 7.57 5.33 13.62
C ASN A 68 7.00 3.94 13.93
N PRO A 69 6.25 3.32 12.99
CA PRO A 69 5.68 1.99 13.21
C PRO A 69 6.80 0.94 13.31
N THR A 70 6.63 -0.03 14.20
CA THR A 70 7.56 -1.16 14.25
C THR A 70 7.42 -2.04 13.00
N VAL A 71 8.49 -2.74 12.62
CA VAL A 71 8.45 -3.75 11.56
C VAL A 71 7.36 -4.80 11.84
N ASP A 72 7.19 -5.19 13.11
CA ASP A 72 6.13 -6.11 13.53
C ASP A 72 4.73 -5.56 13.26
N SER A 73 4.50 -4.27 13.53
CA SER A 73 3.22 -3.61 13.24
C SER A 73 2.94 -3.59 11.74
N LEU A 74 3.94 -3.28 10.91
CA LEU A 74 3.82 -3.31 9.46
C LEU A 74 3.53 -4.72 8.93
N ASN A 75 4.29 -5.70 9.41
CA ASN A 75 4.12 -7.11 9.04
C ASN A 75 2.78 -7.67 9.50
N SER A 76 2.27 -7.24 10.66
CA SER A 76 0.95 -7.64 11.14
C SER A 76 -0.10 -7.30 10.09
N VAL A 77 -0.03 -6.12 9.46
CA VAL A 77 -1.01 -5.72 8.45
C VAL A 77 -0.72 -6.36 7.09
N ALA A 78 0.55 -6.37 6.67
CA ALA A 78 0.97 -6.87 5.37
C ALA A 78 0.67 -8.36 5.16
N LYS A 79 0.71 -9.19 6.21
CA LYS A 79 0.42 -10.63 6.16
C LYS A 79 -0.96 -10.96 5.58
N LEU A 80 -1.97 -10.11 5.79
CA LEU A 80 -3.31 -10.30 5.21
C LEU A 80 -3.28 -10.32 3.67
N PHE A 81 -2.27 -9.68 3.08
CA PHE A 81 -2.07 -9.57 1.64
C PHE A 81 -0.95 -10.48 1.14
N GLY A 82 -0.45 -11.40 1.97
CA GLY A 82 0.69 -12.26 1.61
C GLY A 82 2.00 -11.49 1.46
N LEU A 83 2.13 -10.33 2.12
CA LEU A 83 3.29 -9.45 2.05
C LEU A 83 4.02 -9.36 3.40
N GLN A 84 5.30 -8.98 3.33
CA GLN A 84 6.14 -8.63 4.48
C GLN A 84 7.06 -7.46 4.11
N VAL A 85 7.53 -6.72 5.10
CA VAL A 85 8.53 -5.65 4.93
C VAL A 85 9.91 -6.28 4.66
N GLY A 86 10.68 -5.67 3.76
CA GLY A 86 12.05 -6.10 3.44
C GLY A 86 12.86 -4.99 2.76
N PHE A 87 14.15 -5.28 2.50
CA PHE A 87 15.03 -4.38 1.76
C PHE A 87 14.77 -4.46 0.26
N VAL A 88 14.89 -3.33 -0.43
CA VAL A 88 14.82 -3.22 -1.89
C VAL A 88 16.07 -2.52 -2.43
N PRO A 89 16.48 -2.75 -3.69
CA PRO A 89 17.62 -2.06 -4.28
C PRO A 89 17.43 -0.54 -4.27
N ILE A 90 18.48 0.21 -3.93
CA ILE A 90 18.49 1.67 -4.11
C ILE A 90 18.58 1.94 -5.61
N ARG A 91 17.48 2.36 -6.22
CA ARG A 91 17.49 2.88 -7.59
C ARG A 91 17.88 4.35 -7.54
N ARG A 92 19.08 4.68 -8.02
CA ARG A 92 19.42 6.08 -8.28
C ARG A 92 18.56 6.52 -9.45
N ASN A 93 17.71 7.51 -9.24
CA ASN A 93 16.94 8.11 -10.33
C ASN A 93 17.95 8.83 -11.22
N GLU A 94 18.47 8.17 -12.24
CA GLU A 94 19.23 8.86 -13.28
C GLU A 94 18.26 9.83 -13.95
N PRO A 95 18.55 11.14 -13.99
CA PRO A 95 17.74 12.04 -14.78
C PRO A 95 17.78 11.53 -16.22
N VAL A 96 16.61 11.20 -16.76
CA VAL A 96 16.42 10.98 -18.19
C VAL A 96 16.99 12.23 -18.88
N SER A 97 18.20 12.09 -19.40
CA SER A 97 18.82 13.14 -20.20
C SER A 97 17.88 13.34 -21.39
N PRO A 98 17.41 14.57 -21.65
CA PRO A 98 16.61 14.81 -22.83
C PRO A 98 17.48 14.48 -24.04
N THR A 99 17.14 13.38 -24.72
CA THR A 99 17.74 13.05 -26.02
C THR A 99 17.57 14.26 -26.90
N SER A 100 18.68 14.95 -27.19
CA SER A 100 18.72 16.00 -28.20
C SER A 100 18.28 15.38 -29.51
N ASN A 101 17.21 15.93 -30.08
CA ASN A 101 16.71 15.63 -31.41
C ASN A 101 17.13 16.74 -32.36
#